data_AF-A0A1J5NX74-F1
#
_entry.id   AF-A0A1J5NX74-F1
#
_cell.length_a   1.000
_cell.length_b   1.000
_cell.length_c   1.000
_cell.angle_alpha   90.00
_cell.angle_beta   90.00
_cell.angle_gamma   90.00
#
_symmetry.space_group_name_H-M   'P 1'
#
loop_
_entity.id
_entity.type
_entity.pdbx_description
1 polymer ?
#
loop_
_entity_poly.entity_id
_entity_poly.type
_entity_poly.pdbx_seq_one_letter_code
_entity_poly.pdbx_strand_id
1 'polypeptide(L)'
;MLRYTRLEPEERRNSQVAADYTKWFFGRLRGVEAAVAGSDMLCAGRFTAADISVGYALLLAQRIGLSGEFGPAVAAYWQRLQARDGFRRAVAAENLAGEQQKVVRRF
;
A
#
# COMPACT_ATOMS: atom_id res chain seq x y z
N MET A 1 6.03 -9.21 -6.92
CA MET A 1 4.66 -9.01 -7.44
C MET A 1 4.63 -7.92 -8.53
N LEU A 2 4.68 -6.62 -8.20
CA LEU A 2 4.60 -5.49 -9.18
C LEU A 2 5.52 -5.62 -10.40
N ARG A 3 6.79 -5.98 -10.19
CA ARG A 3 7.76 -6.15 -11.27
C ARG A 3 7.28 -7.16 -12.31
N TYR A 4 6.92 -8.36 -11.85
CA TYR A 4 6.56 -9.49 -12.70
C TYR A 4 5.11 -9.46 -13.21
N THR A 5 4.27 -8.55 -12.71
CA THR A 5 2.90 -8.36 -13.22
C THR A 5 2.73 -7.14 -14.11
N ARG A 6 3.47 -6.05 -13.88
CA ARG A 6 3.22 -4.76 -14.55
C ARG A 6 4.45 -4.08 -15.14
N LEU A 7 5.64 -4.24 -14.55
CA LEU A 7 6.80 -3.40 -14.91
C LEU A 7 7.77 -4.07 -15.89
N GLU A 8 7.86 -5.40 -15.89
CA GLU A 8 8.64 -6.12 -16.91
C GLU A 8 7.92 -6.11 -18.27
N PRO A 9 8.70 -6.13 -19.38
CA PRO A 9 8.19 -6.50 -20.70
C PRO A 9 7.39 -7.79 -20.63
N GLU A 10 6.41 -7.95 -21.51
CA GLU A 10 5.43 -9.03 -21.43
C GLU A 10 6.09 -10.42 -21.41
N GLU A 11 7.19 -10.58 -22.15
CA GLU A 11 7.99 -11.80 -22.27
C GLU A 11 8.69 -12.19 -20.97
N ARG A 12 8.87 -11.24 -20.04
CA ARG A 12 9.54 -11.42 -18.74
C ARG A 12 8.58 -11.38 -17.56
N ARG A 13 7.28 -11.20 -17.82
CA ARG A 13 6.25 -11.33 -16.78
C ARG A 13 6.16 -12.78 -16.35
N ASN A 14 5.93 -12.98 -15.05
CA ASN A 14 5.87 -14.32 -14.48
C ASN A 14 4.80 -14.35 -13.38
N SER A 15 3.65 -14.95 -13.72
CA SER A 15 2.48 -15.03 -12.84
C SER A 15 2.74 -15.86 -11.59
N GLN A 16 3.51 -16.95 -11.68
CA GLN A 16 3.87 -17.79 -10.55
C GLN A 16 4.74 -17.02 -9.55
N VAL A 17 5.82 -16.38 -10.03
CA VAL A 17 6.69 -15.56 -9.19
C VAL A 17 5.89 -14.42 -8.57
N ALA A 18 5.00 -13.78 -9.32
CA ALA A 18 4.14 -12.75 -8.78
C ALA A 18 3.25 -13.27 -7.64
N ALA A 19 2.62 -14.42 -7.80
CA ALA A 19 1.77 -15.05 -6.79
C ALA A 19 2.56 -15.44 -5.52
N ASP A 20 3.79 -15.94 -5.65
CA ASP A 20 4.61 -16.28 -4.50
C ASP A 20 5.03 -15.02 -3.70
N TYR A 21 5.36 -13.93 -4.39
CA TYR A 21 5.57 -12.65 -3.73
C TYR A 21 4.32 -12.10 -3.04
N THR A 22 3.13 -12.34 -3.61
CA THR A 22 1.85 -11.99 -2.96
C THR A 22 1.68 -12.74 -1.64
N LYS A 23 1.95 -14.05 -1.63
CA LYS A 23 1.92 -14.86 -0.39
C LYS A 23 2.89 -14.31 0.67
N TRP A 24 4.11 -13.93 0.27
CA TRP A 24 5.07 -13.34 1.21
C TRP A 24 4.63 -11.97 1.72
N PHE A 25 4.00 -11.14 0.88
CA PHE A 25 3.43 -9.88 1.31
C PHE A 25 2.39 -10.09 2.42
N PHE A 26 1.41 -10.98 2.21
CA PHE A 26 0.41 -11.28 3.24
C PHE A 26 1.01 -11.97 4.47
N GLY A 27 2.02 -12.82 4.28
CA GLY A 27 2.76 -13.42 5.38
C GLY A 27 3.38 -12.39 6.33
N ARG A 28 3.93 -11.30 5.79
CA ARG A 28 4.48 -10.17 6.56
C ARG A 28 3.38 -9.28 7.12
N LEU A 29 2.27 -9.12 6.39
CA LEU A 29 1.15 -8.30 6.79
C LEU A 29 0.49 -8.79 8.10
N ARG A 30 0.59 -10.10 8.41
CA ARG A 30 0.15 -10.65 9.70
C ARG A 30 0.78 -9.96 10.92
N GLY A 31 2.04 -9.54 10.83
CA GLY A 31 2.70 -8.80 11.92
C GLY A 31 2.12 -7.40 12.09
N VAL A 32 1.78 -6.73 10.97
CA VAL A 32 1.11 -5.43 10.99
C VAL A 32 -0.30 -5.57 11.56
N GLU A 33 -1.06 -6.57 11.12
CA GLU A 33 -2.41 -6.87 11.63
C GLU A 33 -2.40 -7.01 13.16
N ALA A 34 -1.49 -7.81 13.71
CA ALA A 34 -1.36 -7.98 15.16
C ALA A 34 -0.99 -6.67 15.87
N ALA A 35 -0.08 -5.86 15.31
CA ALA A 35 0.36 -4.61 15.91
C ALA A 35 -0.75 -3.54 15.95
N VAL A 36 -1.49 -3.39 14.85
CA VAL A 36 -2.54 -2.35 14.71
C VAL A 36 -3.91 -2.80 15.20
N ALA A 37 -4.06 -4.06 15.63
CA ALA A 37 -5.25 -4.52 16.33
C ALA A 37 -5.41 -3.88 17.72
N GLY A 38 -4.29 -3.58 18.40
CA GLY A 38 -4.27 -2.97 19.73
C GLY A 38 -3.83 -1.50 19.75
N SER A 39 -3.55 -0.90 18.59
CA SER A 39 -3.00 0.46 18.50
C SER A 39 -3.46 1.16 17.22
N ASP A 40 -3.70 2.46 17.31
CA ASP A 40 -4.07 3.27 16.15
C ASP A 40 -2.93 3.44 15.14
N MET A 41 -1.68 3.35 15.61
CA MET A 41 -0.44 3.56 14.86
C MET A 41 0.49 2.35 15.02
N LEU A 42 1.40 2.17 14.06
CA LEU A 42 2.20 0.96 13.95
C LEU A 42 3.21 0.77 15.10
N CYS A 43 3.76 1.85 15.63
CA CYS A 43 4.66 1.78 16.78
C CYS A 43 4.60 3.05 17.64
N ALA A 44 5.11 2.95 18.88
CA ALA A 44 5.26 4.05 19.83
C ALA A 44 3.98 4.86 20.17
N GLY A 45 2.79 4.33 19.87
CA GLY A 45 1.51 4.97 20.17
C GLY A 45 1.28 6.31 19.46
N ARG A 46 2.06 6.62 18.41
CA ARG A 46 1.97 7.87 17.66
C ARG A 46 2.34 7.65 16.20
N PHE A 47 2.00 8.62 15.34
CA PHE A 47 2.40 8.56 13.94
C PHE A 47 3.93 8.71 13.77
N THR A 48 4.52 7.85 12.96
CA THR A 48 5.97 7.75 12.72
C THR A 48 6.28 7.46 11.25
N ALA A 49 7.58 7.38 10.93
CA ALA A 49 8.05 6.93 9.62
C ALA A 49 7.62 5.48 9.30
N ALA A 50 7.37 4.65 10.31
CA ALA A 50 6.88 3.29 10.11
C ALA A 50 5.48 3.29 9.46
N ASP A 51 4.61 4.22 9.88
CA ASP A 51 3.27 4.38 9.32
C ASP A 51 3.31 4.89 7.87
N ILE A 52 4.26 5.76 7.54
CA ILE A 52 4.49 6.24 6.16
C ILE A 52 4.94 5.06 5.27
N SER A 53 5.94 4.30 5.74
CA SER A 53 6.50 3.18 4.97
C SER A 53 5.46 2.07 4.74
N VAL A 54 4.76 1.64 5.79
CA VAL A 54 3.74 0.60 5.67
C VAL A 54 2.51 1.13 4.93
N GLY A 55 2.10 2.36 5.16
CA GLY A 55 1.02 3.00 4.42
C GLY A 55 1.25 3.01 2.92
N TYR A 56 2.47 3.28 2.47
CA TYR A 56 2.81 3.19 1.04
C TYR A 56 2.76 1.76 0.50
N ALA A 57 3.12 0.75 1.29
CA ALA A 57 2.95 -0.64 0.90
C ALA A 57 1.47 -1.03 0.74
N LEU A 58 0.59 -0.56 1.65
CA LEU A 58 -0.86 -0.78 1.59
C LEU A 58 -1.50 -0.07 0.39
N LEU A 59 -1.08 1.17 0.12
CA LEU A 59 -1.43 1.93 -1.08
C LEU A 59 -1.17 1.13 -2.36
N LEU A 60 0.04 0.59 -2.50
CA LEU A 60 0.44 -0.20 -3.66
C LEU A 60 -0.35 -1.50 -3.76
N ALA A 61 -0.58 -2.18 -2.64
CA ALA A 61 -1.39 -3.38 -2.58
C ALA A 61 -2.85 -3.11 -3.03
N GLN A 62 -3.45 -1.99 -2.64
CA GLN A 62 -4.76 -1.58 -3.15
C GLN A 62 -4.73 -1.34 -4.67
N ARG A 63 -3.74 -0.60 -5.19
CA ARG A 63 -3.60 -0.31 -6.64
C ARG A 63 -3.45 -1.58 -7.50
N ILE A 64 -2.99 -2.68 -6.91
CA ILE A 64 -2.83 -3.97 -7.58
C ILE A 64 -3.91 -5.00 -7.22
N GLY A 65 -4.98 -4.57 -6.54
CA GLY A 65 -6.17 -5.39 -6.28
C GLY A 65 -6.07 -6.34 -5.09
N LEU A 66 -5.09 -6.15 -4.20
CA LEU A 66 -4.89 -7.01 -3.02
C LEU A 66 -5.61 -6.54 -1.76
N SER A 67 -6.19 -5.34 -1.76
CA SER A 67 -6.79 -4.77 -0.55
C SER A 67 -8.01 -5.53 -0.03
N GLY A 68 -8.65 -6.36 -0.87
CA GLY A 68 -9.77 -7.21 -0.46
C GLY A 68 -9.38 -8.33 0.50
N GLU A 69 -8.09 -8.68 0.57
CA GLU A 69 -7.56 -9.71 1.47
C GLU A 69 -6.93 -9.11 2.74
N PHE A 70 -7.09 -7.80 2.97
CA PHE A 70 -6.64 -7.20 4.23
C PHE A 70 -7.47 -7.71 5.40
N GLY A 71 -6.79 -8.03 6.49
CA GLY A 71 -7.47 -8.27 7.76
C GLY A 71 -8.18 -7.00 8.26
N PRO A 72 -9.19 -7.15 9.15
CA PRO A 72 -9.99 -6.03 9.61
C PRO A 72 -9.17 -4.93 10.30
N ALA A 73 -8.11 -5.28 11.04
CA ALA A 73 -7.29 -4.29 11.72
C ALA A 73 -6.45 -3.48 10.72
N VAL A 74 -5.82 -4.14 9.73
CA VAL A 74 -5.10 -3.47 8.64
C VAL A 74 -6.04 -2.62 7.80
N ALA A 75 -7.25 -3.10 7.48
CA ALA A 75 -8.22 -2.35 6.71
C ALA A 75 -8.63 -1.04 7.44
N ALA A 76 -8.95 -1.12 8.73
CA ALA A 76 -9.26 0.04 9.55
C ALA A 76 -8.06 1.00 9.70
N TYR A 77 -6.87 0.44 9.93
CA TYR A 77 -5.63 1.20 9.98
C TYR A 77 -5.35 1.93 8.66
N TRP A 78 -5.54 1.27 7.52
CA TRP A 78 -5.38 1.85 6.20
C TRP A 78 -6.36 3.00 5.95
N GLN A 79 -7.62 2.86 6.37
CA GLN A 79 -8.60 3.94 6.31
C GLN A 79 -8.18 5.14 7.17
N ARG A 80 -7.69 4.91 8.39
CA ARG A 80 -7.15 5.99 9.25
C ARG A 80 -6.00 6.72 8.59
N LEU A 81 -5.06 5.99 7.96
CA LEU A 81 -3.94 6.60 7.25
C LEU A 81 -4.41 7.49 6.09
N GLN A 82 -5.37 7.01 5.29
CA GLN A 82 -5.95 7.77 4.17
C GLN A 82 -6.72 9.01 4.63
N ALA A 83 -7.33 8.97 5.82
CA ALA A 83 -8.08 10.09 6.38
C ALA A 83 -7.18 11.25 6.85
N ARG A 84 -5.86 11.04 6.99
CA ARG A 84 -4.92 12.07 7.44
C ARG A 84 -4.78 13.18 6.40
N ASP A 85 -4.77 14.43 6.84
CA ASP A 85 -4.58 15.58 5.95
C ASP A 85 -3.25 15.52 5.19
N GLY A 86 -2.19 14.99 5.83
CA GLY A 86 -0.91 14.76 5.18
C GLY A 86 -1.01 13.81 3.98
N PHE A 87 -1.81 12.74 4.10
CA PHE A 87 -2.04 11.80 2.99
C PHE A 87 -2.84 12.46 1.86
N ARG A 88 -3.94 13.15 2.19
CA ARG A 88 -4.78 13.86 1.20
C ARG A 88 -3.98 14.91 0.43
N ARG A 89 -3.14 15.67 1.12
CA ARG A 89 -2.23 16.65 0.49
C ARG A 89 -1.19 16.00 -0.41
N ALA A 90 -0.61 14.87 0.00
CA ALA A 90 0.34 14.13 -0.81
C ALA A 90 -0.31 13.60 -2.11
N VAL A 91 -1.53 13.06 -2.02
CA VAL A 91 -2.32 12.64 -3.18
C VAL A 91 -2.64 13.81 -4.10
N ALA A 92 -3.08 14.94 -3.55
CA ALA A 92 -3.35 16.14 -4.36
C ALA A 92 -2.10 16.63 -5.10
N ALA A 93 -0.94 16.60 -4.45
CA ALA A 93 0.33 16.95 -5.07
C ALA A 93 0.77 15.94 -6.15
N GLU A 94 0.62 14.63 -5.91
CA GLU A 94 0.87 13.58 -6.91
C GLU A 94 0.01 13.79 -8.16
N ASN A 95 -1.28 14.07 -7.96
CA ASN A 95 -2.24 14.29 -9.06
C ASN A 95 -1.94 15.56 -9.87
N LEU A 96 -1.65 16.68 -9.19
CA LEU A 96 -1.26 17.92 -9.86
C LEU A 96 0.02 17.73 -10.69
N ALA A 97 1.03 17.04 -10.14
CA ALA A 97 2.26 16.74 -10.86
C ALA A 97 1.99 15.82 -12.06
N GLY A 98 1.13 14.82 -11.91
CA GLY A 98 0.70 13.94 -12.99
C GLY A 98 0.05 14.71 -14.15
N GLU A 99 -0.85 15.64 -13.85
CA GLU A 99 -1.49 16.51 -14.85
C GLU A 99 -0.48 17.36 -15.62
N GLN A 100 0.43 18.02 -14.91
CA GLN A 100 1.49 18.84 -15.51
C GLN A 100 2.40 18.02 -16.43
N GLN A 101 2.62 16.74 -16.09
CA GLN A 101 3.42 15.81 -16.88
C GLN A 101 2.61 15.04 -17.94
N LYS A 102 1.29 15.28 -18.05
CA LYS A 102 0.37 14.54 -18.93
C LYS A 102 0.38 13.02 -18.67
N VAL A 103 0.56 12.62 -17.42
CA VAL A 103 0.48 11.23 -16.95
C VAL A 103 -0.88 10.98 -16.31
N VAL A 104 -1.47 9.81 -16.60
CA VAL A 104 -2.77 9.40 -16.03
C VAL A 104 -2.72 9.43 -14.51
N ARG A 105 -3.73 10.05 -13.88
CA ARG A 105 -3.90 10.05 -12.42
C ARG A 105 -3.92 8.62 -11.90
N ARG A 106 -3.19 8.39 -10.82
CA ARG A 106 -3.12 7.06 -10.18
C ARG A 106 -3.90 7.00 -8.86
N PHE A 107 -4.48 8.13 -8.43
CA PHE A 107 -5.32 8.31 -7.25
C PHE A 107 -6.48 9.29 -7.49
#